data_AF-A0A956GXC7-F1
#
_entry.id   AF-A0A956GXC7-F1
#
_cell.length_a   1.000
_cell.length_b   1.000
_cell.length_c   1.000
_cell.angle_alpha   90.00
_cell.angle_beta   90.00
_cell.angle_gamma   90.00
#
_symmetry.space_group_name_H-M   'P 1'
#
loop_
_entity.id
_entity.type
_entity.pdbx_description
1 polymer ?
#
loop_
_entity_poly.entity_id
_entity_poly.type
_entity_poly.pdbx_seq_one_letter_code
_entity_poly.pdbx_strand_id
1 'polypeptide(L)'
;MAVIARDTVAADQLVYAWPFPIGPEPVEVACGEDELVLMCPAWVVGQHLGPGRHTWRTPDPSKPSNAYFVLTGPVETDFDVMTSFVIPSTQQPVRLRAQGSLLVRCADPVVLISQFVGLPFDNINAGLMRSVSISVERLVSRVLVRRVIAAGSPAAVVDPGMLPSIIDELTAYNPAAGAVSGVAFLRFNQLLIHADDGGMGGGTWNGQPWDGATQPSSSNGYMPDGAYATGGHNGGYGQGFGQMAQPYPTGAFGAETQPYSTGAFDASTSG
;
A
#
# COMPACT_ATOMS: atom_id res chain seq x y z
N MET A 1 -24.00 20.57 -17.07
CA MET A 1 -23.91 19.62 -15.94
C MET A 1 -22.51 19.06 -15.97
N ALA A 2 -21.74 19.21 -14.88
CA ALA A 2 -20.39 18.65 -14.82
C ALA A 2 -20.48 17.14 -14.59
N VAL A 3 -19.63 16.37 -15.28
CA VAL A 3 -19.55 14.91 -15.13
C VAL A 3 -18.26 14.59 -14.37
N ILE A 4 -18.38 13.78 -13.32
CA ILE A 4 -17.28 13.26 -12.53
C ILE A 4 -17.19 11.76 -12.82
N ALA A 5 -16.01 11.30 -13.22
CA ALA A 5 -15.74 9.90 -13.54
C ALA A 5 -14.28 9.58 -13.21
N ARG A 6 -13.94 8.31 -13.03
CA ARG A 6 -12.54 7.89 -12.93
C ARG A 6 -11.79 8.29 -14.20
N ASP A 7 -10.56 8.80 -14.02
CA ASP A 7 -9.66 9.01 -15.14
C ASP A 7 -9.14 7.67 -15.66
N THR A 8 -9.16 7.49 -16.98
CA THR A 8 -8.61 6.33 -17.68
C THR A 8 -7.16 6.01 -17.31
N VAL A 9 -6.34 7.02 -16.97
CA VAL A 9 -4.94 6.79 -16.53
C VAL A 9 -4.83 6.18 -15.14
N ALA A 10 -5.92 6.19 -14.37
CA ALA A 10 -6.03 5.62 -13.03
C ALA A 10 -6.96 4.39 -13.01
N ALA A 11 -7.17 3.75 -14.16
CA ALA A 11 -8.08 2.61 -14.31
C ALA A 11 -7.68 1.38 -13.47
N ASP A 12 -6.39 1.24 -13.16
CA ASP A 12 -5.79 0.16 -12.37
C ASP A 12 -5.65 0.50 -10.87
N GLN A 13 -5.94 1.74 -10.48
CA GLN A 13 -5.78 2.18 -9.10
C GLN A 13 -6.92 1.69 -8.22
N LEU A 14 -6.62 1.06 -7.09
CA LEU A 14 -7.63 0.63 -6.13
C LEU A 14 -8.49 1.81 -5.65
N VAL A 15 -7.86 2.96 -5.40
CA VAL A 15 -8.53 4.20 -5.01
C VAL A 15 -8.06 5.36 -5.88
N TYR A 16 -9.00 6.06 -6.50
CA TYR A 16 -8.75 7.29 -7.24
C TYR A 16 -9.50 8.45 -6.57
N ALA A 17 -8.75 9.40 -6.02
CA ALA A 17 -9.31 10.62 -5.43
C ALA A 17 -9.60 11.61 -6.55
N TRP A 18 -10.83 12.11 -6.64
CA TRP A 18 -11.18 13.10 -7.64
C TRP A 18 -10.42 14.41 -7.36
N PRO A 19 -9.60 14.92 -8.31
CA PRO A 19 -8.65 15.99 -8.03
C PRO A 19 -9.29 17.39 -8.05
N PHE A 20 -10.51 17.52 -8.56
CA PHE A 20 -11.16 18.83 -8.73
C PHE A 20 -12.23 19.09 -7.67
N PRO A 21 -12.39 20.33 -7.20
CA PRO A 21 -13.43 20.66 -6.24
C PRO A 21 -14.83 20.40 -6.84
N ILE A 22 -15.69 19.76 -6.04
CA ILE A 22 -17.08 19.51 -6.42
C ILE A 22 -17.92 20.71 -5.99
N GLY A 23 -18.54 21.36 -6.97
CA GLY A 23 -19.36 22.56 -6.76
C GLY A 23 -20.71 22.29 -6.08
N PRO A 24 -21.50 23.35 -5.83
CA PRO A 24 -22.82 23.24 -5.21
C PRO A 24 -23.92 22.78 -6.19
N GLU A 25 -23.66 22.90 -7.49
CA GLU A 25 -24.58 22.49 -8.56
C GLU A 25 -24.68 20.97 -8.65
N PRO A 26 -25.84 20.42 -9.09
CA PRO A 26 -25.95 18.99 -9.37
C PRO A 26 -24.90 18.54 -10.40
N VAL A 27 -24.18 17.49 -10.04
CA VAL A 27 -23.16 16.85 -10.89
C VAL A 27 -23.63 15.45 -11.28
N GLU A 28 -23.23 15.03 -12.47
CA GLU A 28 -23.37 13.65 -12.90
C GLU A 28 -22.16 12.87 -12.40
N VAL A 29 -22.38 11.75 -11.72
CA VAL A 29 -21.32 10.82 -11.32
C VAL A 29 -21.46 9.57 -12.16
N ALA A 30 -20.45 9.26 -12.95
CA ALA A 30 -20.38 8.05 -13.77
C ALA A 30 -19.43 7.04 -13.12
N CYS A 31 -19.94 5.84 -12.87
CA CYS A 31 -19.28 4.77 -12.15
C CYS A 31 -19.22 3.52 -13.04
N GLY A 32 -18.04 2.90 -13.14
CA GLY A 32 -17.84 1.64 -13.86
C GLY A 32 -18.56 0.44 -13.25
N GLU A 33 -18.51 -0.70 -13.92
CA GLU A 33 -19.17 -1.93 -13.45
C GLU A 33 -18.57 -2.48 -12.15
N ASP A 34 -17.23 -2.42 -12.02
CA ASP A 34 -16.48 -2.87 -10.84
C ASP A 34 -16.04 -1.72 -9.94
N GLU A 35 -16.90 -0.70 -9.82
CA GLU A 35 -16.56 0.54 -9.14
C GLU A 35 -17.65 0.98 -8.17
N LEU A 36 -17.22 1.67 -7.13
CA LEU A 36 -18.07 2.43 -6.20
C LEU A 36 -17.51 3.84 -6.06
N VAL A 37 -18.39 4.84 -5.95
CA VAL A 37 -17.99 6.21 -5.67
C VAL A 37 -18.47 6.62 -4.29
N LEU A 38 -17.55 7.04 -3.42
CA LEU A 38 -17.83 7.56 -2.11
C LEU A 38 -17.84 9.08 -2.17
N MET A 39 -19.02 9.66 -1.97
CA MET A 39 -19.21 11.10 -1.89
C MET A 39 -18.99 11.54 -0.45
N CYS A 40 -17.96 12.35 -0.21
CA CYS A 40 -17.53 12.75 1.12
C CYS A 40 -17.74 14.25 1.36
N PRO A 41 -18.95 14.69 1.76
CA PRO A 41 -19.19 16.07 2.12
C PRO A 41 -18.57 16.39 3.48
N ALA A 42 -17.98 17.58 3.64
CA ALA A 42 -17.58 18.12 4.93
C ALA A 42 -16.70 17.20 5.78
N TRP A 43 -15.83 16.42 5.13
CA TRP A 43 -14.94 15.46 5.77
C TRP A 43 -15.61 14.24 6.42
N VAL A 44 -16.83 13.91 6.00
CA VAL A 44 -17.54 12.70 6.42
C VAL A 44 -17.65 11.74 5.24
N VAL A 45 -17.51 10.44 5.48
CA VAL A 45 -17.86 9.43 4.47
C VAL A 45 -19.38 9.42 4.30
N GLY A 46 -19.86 9.96 3.18
CA GLY A 46 -21.28 10.17 2.92
C GLY A 46 -21.91 9.02 2.14
N GLN A 47 -22.54 9.36 1.01
CA GLN A 47 -23.26 8.39 0.20
C GLN A 47 -22.30 7.56 -0.66
N HIS A 48 -22.65 6.28 -0.86
CA HIS A 48 -21.98 5.39 -1.80
C HIS A 48 -22.85 5.21 -3.04
N LEU A 49 -22.28 5.52 -4.20
CA LEU A 49 -22.93 5.38 -5.48
C LEU A 49 -22.41 4.11 -6.16
N GLY A 50 -23.33 3.24 -6.58
CA GLY A 50 -23.03 2.00 -7.28
C GLY A 50 -22.68 2.21 -8.74
N PRO A 51 -22.50 1.13 -9.52
CA PRO A 51 -22.30 1.19 -10.97
C PRO A 51 -23.39 2.00 -11.70
N GLY A 52 -23.00 2.65 -12.79
CA GLY A 52 -23.91 3.42 -13.65
C GLY A 52 -23.78 4.94 -13.47
N ARG A 53 -24.83 5.67 -13.88
CA ARG A 53 -24.86 7.14 -13.86
C ARG A 53 -25.82 7.63 -12.79
N HIS A 54 -25.33 8.57 -11.97
CA HIS A 54 -26.07 9.11 -10.83
C HIS A 54 -26.08 10.63 -10.91
N THR A 55 -27.18 11.25 -10.51
CA THR A 55 -27.19 12.70 -10.26
C THR A 55 -26.97 12.91 -8.78
N TRP A 56 -25.89 13.59 -8.42
CA TRP A 56 -25.56 13.88 -7.04
C TRP A 56 -25.54 15.39 -6.79
N ARG A 57 -25.98 15.79 -5.59
CA ARG A 57 -25.99 17.19 -5.16
C ARG A 57 -25.39 17.30 -3.77
N THR A 58 -24.51 18.28 -3.60
CA THR A 58 -23.89 18.61 -2.32
C THR A 58 -24.95 18.90 -1.26
N PRO A 59 -25.00 18.14 -0.14
CA PRO A 59 -25.99 18.37 0.92
C PRO A 59 -25.86 19.74 1.59
N ASP A 60 -24.62 20.23 1.71
CA ASP A 60 -24.30 21.53 2.29
C ASP A 60 -23.36 22.31 1.35
N PRO A 61 -23.90 23.20 0.50
CA PRO A 61 -23.15 23.98 -0.48
C PRO A 61 -22.01 24.82 0.10
N SER A 62 -22.05 25.12 1.41
CA SER A 62 -21.04 25.92 2.09
C SER A 62 -19.76 25.14 2.42
N LYS A 63 -19.79 23.81 2.28
CA LYS A 63 -18.69 22.92 2.67
C LYS A 63 -18.09 22.19 1.47
N PRO A 64 -16.76 21.95 1.49
CA PRO A 64 -16.11 21.19 0.43
C PRO A 64 -16.62 19.75 0.40
N SER A 65 -16.66 19.18 -0.80
CA SER A 65 -17.00 17.78 -1.04
C SER A 65 -15.91 17.12 -1.88
N ASN A 66 -15.52 15.92 -1.47
CA ASN A 66 -14.59 15.07 -2.20
C ASN A 66 -15.32 13.86 -2.76
N ALA A 67 -14.80 13.29 -3.84
CA ALA A 67 -15.25 12.01 -4.37
C ALA A 67 -14.08 11.04 -4.43
N TYR A 68 -14.30 9.81 -3.98
CA TYR A 68 -13.33 8.74 -4.06
C TYR A 68 -13.91 7.59 -4.86
N PHE A 69 -13.26 7.29 -5.98
CA PHE A 69 -13.56 6.17 -6.84
C PHE A 69 -12.79 4.95 -6.32
N VAL A 70 -13.50 3.89 -5.98
CA VAL A 70 -12.93 2.68 -5.40
C VAL A 70 -13.25 1.49 -6.30
N LEU A 71 -12.21 0.77 -6.72
CA LEU A 71 -12.41 -0.48 -7.45
C LEU A 71 -12.83 -1.58 -6.47
N THR A 72 -13.90 -2.29 -6.82
CA THR A 72 -14.36 -3.49 -6.11
C THR A 72 -13.71 -4.75 -6.67
N GLY A 73 -13.18 -4.67 -7.90
CA GLY A 73 -12.38 -5.71 -8.54
C GLY A 73 -10.99 -5.90 -7.92
N PRO A 74 -10.31 -7.02 -8.25
CA PRO A 74 -8.94 -7.27 -7.81
C PRO A 74 -7.93 -6.29 -8.44
N VAL A 75 -6.99 -5.82 -7.63
CA VAL A 75 -5.84 -5.00 -8.05
C VAL A 75 -4.56 -5.74 -7.67
N GLU A 76 -3.60 -5.74 -8.58
CA GLU A 76 -2.29 -6.36 -8.38
C GLU A 76 -1.31 -5.39 -7.70
N THR A 77 -0.54 -5.90 -6.75
CA THR A 77 0.60 -5.20 -6.17
C THR A 77 1.80 -6.13 -6.08
N ASP A 78 2.96 -5.60 -6.45
CA ASP A 78 4.23 -6.31 -6.41
C ASP A 78 4.90 -6.17 -5.04
N PHE A 79 5.81 -7.10 -4.74
CA PHE A 79 6.73 -7.03 -3.62
C PHE A 79 8.08 -7.65 -3.99
N ASP A 80 9.16 -7.15 -3.38
CA ASP A 80 10.51 -7.72 -3.48
C ASP A 80 11.25 -7.49 -2.17
N VAL A 81 11.58 -8.58 -1.48
CA VAL A 81 12.26 -8.52 -0.19
C VAL A 81 13.51 -9.39 -0.18
N MET A 82 14.58 -8.82 0.34
CA MET A 82 15.83 -9.53 0.60
C MET A 82 16.09 -9.57 2.10
N THR A 83 16.32 -10.76 2.63
CA THR A 83 16.61 -10.98 4.06
C THR A 83 17.89 -11.77 4.21
N SER A 84 18.79 -11.32 5.09
CA SER A 84 20.03 -12.03 5.43
C SER A 84 20.07 -12.37 6.92
N PHE A 85 20.45 -13.60 7.25
CA PHE A 85 20.56 -14.08 8.62
C PHE A 85 21.55 -15.25 8.71
N VAL A 86 21.87 -15.71 9.92
CA VAL A 86 22.74 -16.87 10.15
C VAL A 86 21.89 -17.99 10.74
N ILE A 87 22.04 -19.21 10.21
CA ILE A 87 21.38 -20.39 10.77
C ILE A 87 22.05 -20.72 12.12
N PRO A 88 21.32 -20.73 13.25
CA PRO A 88 21.94 -20.91 14.56
C PRO A 88 22.65 -22.26 14.76
N SER A 89 22.12 -23.33 14.17
CA SER A 89 22.65 -24.69 14.32
C SER A 89 23.92 -24.94 13.51
N THR A 90 24.03 -24.35 12.31
CA THR A 90 25.15 -24.59 11.39
C THR A 90 26.12 -23.41 11.30
N GLN A 91 25.76 -22.26 11.87
CA GLN A 91 26.46 -20.98 11.73
C GLN A 91 26.65 -20.54 10.27
N GLN A 92 25.85 -21.08 9.35
CA GLN A 92 25.92 -20.74 7.93
C GLN A 92 25.18 -19.42 7.67
N PRO A 93 25.81 -18.43 7.00
CA PRO A 93 25.12 -17.25 6.53
C PRO A 93 24.18 -17.63 5.38
N VAL A 94 22.97 -17.11 5.40
CA VAL A 94 21.97 -17.30 4.35
C VAL A 94 21.42 -15.95 3.94
N ARG A 95 21.29 -15.76 2.63
CA ARG A 95 20.57 -14.64 2.03
C ARG A 95 19.39 -15.20 1.25
N LEU A 96 18.19 -14.75 1.56
CA LEU A 96 16.96 -15.07 0.84
C LEU A 96 16.50 -13.83 0.09
N ARG A 97 16.04 -14.00 -1.15
CA ARG A 97 15.24 -13.01 -1.88
C ARG A 97 13.91 -13.63 -2.23
N ALA A 98 12.83 -12.97 -1.87
CA ALA A 98 11.49 -13.36 -2.26
C ALA A 98 10.84 -12.22 -3.04
N GLN A 99 10.39 -12.52 -4.25
CA GLN A 99 9.79 -11.56 -5.15
C GLN A 99 8.51 -12.14 -5.75
N GLY A 100 7.55 -11.29 -6.07
CA GLY A 100 6.31 -11.73 -6.66
C GLY A 100 5.24 -10.67 -6.58
N SER A 101 4.00 -11.09 -6.77
CA SER A 101 2.86 -10.21 -6.78
C SER A 101 1.65 -10.88 -6.15
N LEU A 102 0.74 -10.06 -5.66
CA LEU A 102 -0.49 -10.50 -5.02
C LEU A 102 -1.68 -9.67 -5.48
N LEU A 103 -2.85 -10.29 -5.40
CA LEU A 103 -4.12 -9.63 -5.67
C LEU A 103 -4.74 -9.19 -4.35
N VAL A 104 -5.06 -7.91 -4.26
CA VAL A 104 -5.90 -7.33 -3.21
C VAL A 104 -7.21 -6.85 -3.79
N ARG A 105 -8.21 -6.66 -2.93
CA ARG A 105 -9.43 -5.93 -3.29
C ARG A 105 -9.88 -5.05 -2.16
N CYS A 106 -10.72 -4.08 -2.48
CA CYS A 106 -11.47 -3.36 -1.46
C CYS A 106 -12.55 -4.29 -0.88
N ALA A 107 -12.46 -4.58 0.42
CA ALA A 107 -13.49 -5.34 1.15
C ALA A 107 -14.52 -4.43 1.80
N ASP A 108 -14.08 -3.28 2.30
CA ASP A 108 -14.95 -2.27 2.89
C ASP A 108 -14.50 -0.87 2.45
N PRO A 109 -15.19 -0.24 1.48
CA PRO A 109 -14.82 1.06 0.96
C PRO A 109 -15.04 2.18 1.98
N VAL A 110 -15.96 2.01 2.93
CA VAL A 110 -16.27 3.01 3.95
C VAL A 110 -15.10 3.13 4.91
N VAL A 111 -14.68 1.99 5.44
CA VAL A 111 -13.52 1.89 6.33
C VAL A 111 -12.25 2.33 5.60
N LEU A 112 -12.07 1.91 4.35
CA LEU A 112 -10.94 2.33 3.53
C LEU A 112 -10.86 3.86 3.42
N ILE A 113 -11.92 4.50 2.94
CA ILE A 113 -11.92 5.94 2.66
C ILE A 113 -11.92 6.79 3.93
N SER A 114 -12.53 6.34 5.02
CA SER A 114 -12.53 7.06 6.31
C SER A 114 -11.14 7.46 6.82
N GLN A 115 -10.09 6.75 6.39
CA GLN A 115 -8.70 7.03 6.75
C GLN A 115 -8.10 8.22 5.97
N PHE A 116 -8.71 8.58 4.83
CA PHE A 116 -8.20 9.60 3.92
C PHE A 116 -9.06 10.86 3.88
N VAL A 117 -10.32 10.76 4.30
CA VAL A 117 -11.20 11.92 4.38
C VAL A 117 -10.60 12.94 5.35
N GLY A 118 -10.25 14.13 4.86
CA GLY A 118 -9.54 15.13 5.69
C GLY A 118 -8.27 15.64 5.05
N LEU A 119 -7.68 14.82 4.19
CA LEU A 119 -6.26 14.89 3.92
C LEU A 119 -5.99 15.21 2.44
N PRO A 120 -5.11 16.19 2.14
CA PRO A 120 -4.77 16.56 0.77
C PRO A 120 -3.79 15.53 0.21
N PHE A 121 -4.28 14.36 -0.17
CA PHE A 121 -3.46 13.32 -0.75
C PHE A 121 -3.55 13.33 -2.27
N ASP A 122 -2.43 13.65 -2.91
CA ASP A 122 -2.31 13.58 -4.37
C ASP A 122 -2.11 12.14 -4.87
N ASN A 123 -1.67 11.22 -4.00
CA ASN A 123 -1.33 9.85 -4.38
C ASN A 123 -1.70 8.80 -3.31
N ILE A 124 -3.00 8.69 -3.02
CA ILE A 124 -3.55 7.72 -2.06
C ILE A 124 -3.20 6.29 -2.49
N ASN A 125 -3.37 5.95 -3.76
CA ASN A 125 -3.16 4.60 -4.25
C ASN A 125 -1.72 4.11 -4.05
N ALA A 126 -0.71 4.93 -4.37
CA ALA A 126 0.68 4.51 -4.16
C ALA A 126 1.01 4.29 -2.67
N GLY A 127 0.45 5.12 -1.78
CA GLY A 127 0.59 4.93 -0.34
C GLY A 127 -0.05 3.63 0.14
N LEU A 128 -1.26 3.34 -0.33
CA LEU A 128 -1.99 2.10 -0.07
C LEU A 128 -1.21 0.86 -0.51
N MET A 129 -0.80 0.81 -1.79
CA MET A 129 -0.10 -0.33 -2.34
C MET A 129 1.26 -0.54 -1.68
N ARG A 130 1.98 0.55 -1.35
CA ARG A 130 3.23 0.47 -0.59
C ARG A 130 3.03 -0.13 0.81
N SER A 131 1.99 0.28 1.53
CA SER A 131 1.68 -0.28 2.85
C SER A 131 1.37 -1.77 2.78
N VAL A 132 0.61 -2.20 1.76
CA VAL A 132 0.36 -3.62 1.49
C VAL A 132 1.67 -4.36 1.18
N SER A 133 2.50 -3.84 0.26
CA SER A 133 3.81 -4.43 -0.09
C SER A 133 4.68 -4.64 1.15
N ILE A 134 4.90 -3.59 1.95
CA ILE A 134 5.75 -3.68 3.15
C ILE A 134 5.21 -4.71 4.16
N SER A 135 3.89 -4.79 4.32
CA SER A 135 3.28 -5.79 5.19
C SER A 135 3.55 -7.21 4.71
N VAL A 136 3.39 -7.44 3.40
CA VAL A 136 3.66 -8.73 2.75
C VAL A 136 5.14 -9.10 2.87
N GLU A 137 6.05 -8.18 2.57
CA GLU A 137 7.49 -8.37 2.65
C GLU A 137 7.92 -8.80 4.06
N ARG A 138 7.38 -8.16 5.10
CA ARG A 138 7.63 -8.50 6.50
C ARG A 138 7.14 -9.90 6.84
N LEU A 139 5.92 -10.25 6.41
CA LEU A 139 5.34 -11.56 6.68
C LEU A 139 6.12 -12.66 5.95
N VAL A 140 6.39 -12.48 4.66
CA VAL A 140 7.17 -13.40 3.83
C VAL A 140 8.53 -13.64 4.47
N SER A 141 9.27 -12.57 4.77
CA SER A 141 10.58 -12.69 5.42
C SER A 141 10.51 -13.48 6.72
N ARG A 142 9.52 -13.21 7.58
CA ARG A 142 9.35 -13.91 8.84
C ARG A 142 9.07 -15.41 8.65
N VAL A 143 8.18 -15.77 7.72
CA VAL A 143 7.84 -17.17 7.43
C VAL A 143 9.04 -17.91 6.86
N LEU A 144 9.73 -17.32 5.89
CA LEU A 144 10.89 -17.94 5.24
C LEU A 144 12.05 -18.15 6.21
N VAL A 145 12.42 -17.11 6.98
CA VAL A 145 13.48 -17.22 8.00
C VAL A 145 13.16 -18.33 9.00
N ARG A 146 11.93 -18.36 9.51
CA ARG A 146 11.52 -19.39 10.47
C ARG A 146 11.62 -20.80 9.88
N ARG A 147 11.20 -21.00 8.63
CA ARG A 147 11.29 -22.31 7.95
C ARG A 147 12.72 -22.76 7.75
N VAL A 148 13.60 -21.86 7.28
CA VAL A 148 15.02 -22.17 7.10
C VAL A 148 15.70 -22.49 8.42
N ILE A 149 15.43 -21.72 9.49
CA ILE A 149 15.97 -21.99 10.82
C ILE A 149 15.49 -23.35 11.35
N ALA A 150 14.20 -23.66 11.21
CA ALA A 150 13.63 -24.91 11.71
C ALA A 150 14.17 -26.15 10.96
N ALA A 151 14.36 -26.04 9.65
CA ALA A 151 14.92 -27.11 8.82
C ALA A 151 16.45 -27.18 8.85
N GLY A 152 17.13 -26.11 9.27
CA GLY A 152 18.59 -25.97 9.22
C GLY A 152 19.17 -25.84 7.82
N SER A 153 18.35 -25.54 6.80
CA SER A 153 18.80 -25.46 5.40
C SER A 153 17.91 -24.53 4.56
N PRO A 154 18.48 -23.73 3.64
CA PRO A 154 17.72 -22.91 2.69
C PRO A 154 16.88 -23.73 1.71
N ALA A 155 17.22 -25.02 1.50
CA ALA A 155 16.46 -25.94 0.64
C ALA A 155 14.97 -26.01 1.02
N ALA A 156 14.64 -25.80 2.30
CA ALA A 156 13.27 -25.85 2.81
C ALA A 156 12.33 -24.76 2.26
N VAL A 157 12.88 -23.74 1.60
CA VAL A 157 12.10 -22.64 1.00
C VAL A 157 12.32 -22.44 -0.50
N VAL A 158 13.38 -23.03 -1.07
CA VAL A 158 13.66 -22.94 -2.52
C VAL A 158 13.19 -24.17 -3.30
N ASP A 159 12.92 -25.29 -2.63
CA ASP A 159 12.36 -26.47 -3.28
C ASP A 159 10.94 -26.17 -3.82
N PRO A 160 10.69 -26.31 -5.13
CA PRO A 160 9.35 -26.13 -5.70
C PRO A 160 8.26 -26.97 -5.04
N GLY A 161 8.60 -28.16 -4.51
CA GLY A 161 7.66 -29.01 -3.79
C GLY A 161 7.14 -28.40 -2.48
N MET A 162 7.89 -27.46 -1.91
CA MET A 162 7.54 -26.79 -0.65
C MET A 162 6.67 -25.55 -0.85
N LEU A 163 6.64 -24.99 -2.06
CA LEU A 163 5.96 -23.73 -2.37
C LEU A 163 4.46 -23.72 -2.01
N PRO A 164 3.66 -24.77 -2.29
CA PRO A 164 2.24 -24.78 -1.89
C PRO A 164 2.06 -24.61 -0.38
N SER A 165 2.85 -25.33 0.43
CA SER A 165 2.78 -25.24 1.89
C SER A 165 3.19 -23.88 2.44
N ILE A 166 4.06 -23.15 1.72
CA ILE A 166 4.47 -21.78 2.07
C ILE A 166 3.34 -20.81 1.75
N ILE A 167 2.71 -20.95 0.58
CA ILE A 167 1.57 -20.14 0.16
C ILE A 167 0.39 -20.32 1.11
N ASP A 168 0.08 -21.55 1.50
CA ASP A 168 -1.01 -21.85 2.45
C ASP A 168 -0.77 -21.15 3.79
N GLU A 169 0.47 -21.23 4.29
CA GLU A 169 0.85 -20.58 5.54
C GLU A 169 0.81 -19.05 5.45
N LEU A 170 1.33 -18.46 4.37
CA LEU A 170 1.26 -17.02 4.15
C LEU A 170 -0.19 -16.54 4.03
N THR A 171 -1.05 -17.30 3.35
CA THR A 171 -2.47 -17.01 3.20
C THR A 171 -3.20 -17.07 4.54
N ALA A 172 -2.88 -18.05 5.37
CA ALA A 172 -3.47 -18.19 6.71
C ALA A 172 -3.17 -17.00 7.63
N TYR A 173 -2.00 -16.38 7.49
CA TYR A 173 -1.64 -15.17 8.23
C TYR A 173 -2.26 -13.89 7.67
N ASN A 174 -2.85 -13.93 6.47
CA ASN A 174 -3.46 -12.80 5.75
C ASN A 174 -2.52 -11.57 5.68
N PRO A 175 -1.66 -11.47 4.64
CA PRO A 175 -0.63 -10.43 4.56
C PRO A 175 -1.17 -8.99 4.47
N ALA A 176 -2.41 -8.81 4.04
CA ALA A 176 -3.06 -7.49 4.01
C ALA A 176 -3.72 -7.11 5.35
N ALA A 177 -3.91 -8.07 6.26
CA ALA A 177 -4.50 -7.81 7.56
C ALA A 177 -3.61 -6.86 8.38
N GLY A 178 -4.15 -5.69 8.71
CA GLY A 178 -3.43 -4.67 9.47
C GLY A 178 -2.50 -3.79 8.63
N ALA A 179 -2.34 -4.05 7.33
CA ALA A 179 -1.61 -3.15 6.42
C ALA A 179 -2.44 -1.90 6.09
N VAL A 180 -3.69 -2.13 5.68
CA VAL A 180 -4.67 -1.09 5.36
C VAL A 180 -6.05 -1.60 5.77
N SER A 181 -6.76 -0.82 6.61
CA SER A 181 -8.14 -1.15 6.97
C SER A 181 -9.06 -1.03 5.74
N GLY A 182 -9.93 -2.01 5.53
CA GLY A 182 -10.84 -2.07 4.38
C GLY A 182 -10.26 -2.73 3.12
N VAL A 183 -8.98 -3.14 3.13
CA VAL A 183 -8.37 -3.93 2.05
C VAL A 183 -8.30 -5.40 2.46
N ALA A 184 -8.66 -6.30 1.55
CA ALA A 184 -8.52 -7.74 1.74
C ALA A 184 -7.52 -8.34 0.76
N PHE A 185 -6.69 -9.25 1.27
CA PHE A 185 -5.89 -10.17 0.48
C PHE A 185 -6.81 -11.19 -0.21
N LEU A 186 -6.54 -11.47 -1.48
CA LEU A 186 -7.22 -12.53 -2.22
C LEU A 186 -6.33 -13.76 -2.38
N ARG A 187 -5.18 -13.59 -3.03
CA ARG A 187 -4.21 -14.64 -3.30
C ARG A 187 -2.89 -14.07 -3.76
N PHE A 188 -1.84 -14.87 -3.69
CA PHE A 188 -0.63 -14.64 -4.48
C PHE A 188 -0.93 -14.89 -5.95
N ASN A 189 -0.50 -13.98 -6.82
CA ASN A 189 -0.48 -14.20 -8.26
C ASN A 189 0.83 -14.90 -8.64
N GLN A 190 1.94 -14.44 -8.06
CA GLN A 190 3.26 -15.04 -8.24
C GLN A 190 4.08 -14.97 -6.94
N LEU A 191 4.90 -16.00 -6.69
CA LEU A 191 5.91 -16.01 -5.64
C LEU A 191 7.13 -16.79 -6.12
N LEU A 192 8.29 -16.14 -6.12
CA LEU A 192 9.59 -16.71 -6.42
C LEU A 192 10.51 -16.51 -5.23
N ILE A 193 11.23 -17.56 -4.84
CA ILE A 193 12.15 -17.54 -3.71
C ILE A 193 13.51 -18.03 -4.19
N HIS A 194 14.53 -17.23 -3.91
CA HIS A 194 15.92 -17.54 -4.17
C HIS A 194 16.69 -17.55 -2.85
N ALA A 195 17.64 -18.47 -2.74
CA ALA A 195 18.57 -18.51 -1.63
C ALA A 195 20.00 -18.46 -2.14
N ASP A 196 20.86 -17.80 -1.39
CA ASP A 196 22.30 -17.82 -1.54
C ASP A 196 22.93 -18.18 -0.20
N ASP A 197 23.83 -19.14 -0.26
CA ASP A 197 24.49 -19.82 0.86
C ASP A 197 25.68 -19.02 1.40
N GLY A 198 25.89 -17.79 0.88
CA GLY A 198 26.93 -16.88 1.33
C GLY A 198 28.34 -17.37 1.03
N GLY A 199 28.50 -18.23 0.01
CA GLY A 199 29.81 -18.68 -0.44
C GLY A 199 30.68 -17.48 -0.80
N MET A 200 31.86 -17.37 -0.17
CA MET A 200 32.86 -16.34 -0.45
C MET A 200 33.36 -16.46 -1.91
N GLY A 201 32.61 -15.87 -2.82
CA GLY A 201 32.95 -15.73 -4.22
C GLY A 201 31.97 -14.71 -4.76
N GLY A 202 32.48 -13.58 -5.24
CA GLY A 202 31.70 -12.50 -5.83
C GLY A 202 30.98 -12.90 -7.12
N GLY A 203 30.11 -13.91 -7.04
CA GLY A 203 29.01 -14.10 -7.96
C GLY A 203 28.10 -12.91 -7.77
N THR A 204 28.18 -11.98 -8.70
CA THR A 204 27.28 -10.85 -8.81
C THR A 204 25.86 -11.40 -8.68
N TRP A 205 25.22 -11.20 -7.53
CA TRP A 205 23.76 -11.19 -7.45
C TRP A 205 23.37 -10.01 -8.32
N ASN A 206 23.35 -10.23 -9.63
CA ASN A 206 22.90 -9.26 -10.59
C ASN A 206 21.43 -9.12 -10.22
N GLY A 207 21.12 -8.06 -9.48
CA GLY A 207 19.76 -7.64 -9.18
C GLY A 207 19.10 -7.25 -10.48
N GLN A 208 18.93 -8.22 -11.39
CA GLN A 208 18.17 -8.03 -12.59
C GLN A 208 16.81 -7.58 -12.10
N PRO A 209 16.40 -6.36 -12.46
CA PRO A 209 15.03 -5.96 -12.25
C PRO A 209 14.16 -6.95 -13.02
N TRP A 210 12.98 -7.21 -12.46
CA TRP A 210 11.95 -8.00 -13.08
C TRP A 210 11.63 -7.45 -14.48
N ASP A 211 12.06 -8.14 -15.54
CA ASP A 211 11.68 -7.85 -16.94
C ASP A 211 10.24 -8.32 -17.29
N GLY A 212 9.47 -8.78 -16.30
CA GLY A 212 8.07 -9.18 -16.48
C GLY A 212 7.07 -8.04 -16.32
N ALA A 213 7.52 -6.83 -15.99
CA ALA A 213 6.71 -5.62 -16.14
C ALA A 213 6.95 -5.08 -17.54
N THR A 214 6.18 -5.55 -18.52
CA THR A 214 5.92 -4.71 -19.70
C THR A 214 5.33 -3.40 -19.19
N GLN A 215 6.18 -2.38 -19.06
CA GLN A 215 5.75 -0.99 -18.97
C GLN A 215 4.70 -0.75 -20.07
N PRO A 216 3.49 -0.26 -19.77
CA PRO A 216 2.86 0.62 -20.74
C PRO A 216 3.79 1.84 -20.83
N SER A 217 4.49 1.95 -21.96
CA SER A 217 5.33 3.09 -22.29
C SER A 217 4.50 4.37 -22.25
N SER A 218 4.51 5.09 -21.14
CA SER A 218 4.13 6.49 -21.08
C SER A 218 5.38 7.35 -21.14
N SER A 219 6.15 7.20 -22.22
CA SER A 219 7.08 8.24 -22.66
C SER A 219 6.27 9.39 -23.25
N ASN A 220 5.56 10.14 -22.41
CA ASN A 220 5.13 11.48 -22.76
C ASN A 220 6.32 12.41 -22.60
N GLY A 221 7.02 12.62 -23.70
CA GLY A 221 8.02 13.66 -23.85
C GLY A 221 7.38 15.02 -23.56
N TYR A 222 7.70 15.55 -22.39
CA TYR A 222 7.64 16.98 -22.14
C TYR A 222 9.06 17.53 -22.31
N MET A 223 9.34 18.08 -23.49
CA MET A 223 10.33 19.14 -23.62
C MET A 223 9.71 20.45 -23.13
N PRO A 224 10.46 21.27 -22.40
CA PRO A 224 10.36 22.71 -22.54
C PRO A 224 11.59 23.23 -23.28
N ASP A 225 11.30 23.88 -24.41
CA ASP A 225 12.16 24.84 -25.10
C ASP A 225 12.67 25.93 -24.15
N GLY A 226 13.87 26.47 -24.44
CA GLY A 226 14.18 27.87 -24.10
C GLY A 226 15.42 28.17 -23.25
N ALA A 227 16.60 27.92 -23.83
CA ALA A 227 17.74 28.83 -23.90
C ALA A 227 18.09 29.79 -22.74
N TYR A 228 19.26 29.60 -22.11
CA TYR A 228 20.40 30.53 -22.21
C TYR A 228 21.71 29.82 -21.85
N ALA A 229 22.63 29.84 -22.82
CA ALA A 229 24.04 29.52 -22.61
C ALA A 229 24.80 30.80 -22.26
N THR A 230 25.54 30.80 -21.15
CA THR A 230 26.65 31.73 -20.93
C THR A 230 27.66 31.16 -19.94
N GLY A 231 28.87 30.89 -20.44
CA GLY A 231 30.15 31.27 -19.83
C GLY A 231 30.53 30.69 -18.48
N GLY A 232 31.53 29.80 -18.48
CA GLY A 232 32.19 29.33 -17.26
C GLY A 232 33.08 30.38 -16.58
N HIS A 233 33.48 30.10 -15.34
CA HIS A 233 34.85 30.25 -14.81
C HIS A 233 34.97 29.65 -13.39
N ASN A 234 36.17 29.13 -13.17
CA ASN A 234 36.86 28.61 -12.00
C ASN A 234 36.67 29.39 -10.65
N GLY A 235 36.83 28.70 -9.51
CA GLY A 235 37.20 29.34 -8.23
C GLY A 235 36.56 28.74 -6.96
N GLY A 236 37.38 28.20 -6.06
CA GLY A 236 36.98 27.65 -4.76
C GLY A 236 36.92 28.67 -3.61
N TYR A 237 36.81 28.09 -2.41
CA TYR A 237 36.78 28.63 -1.02
C TYR A 237 35.41 28.86 -0.36
N GLY A 238 35.11 28.03 0.65
CA GLY A 238 35.08 28.49 2.04
C GLY A 238 33.74 28.73 2.74
N GLN A 239 33.54 27.98 3.84
CA GLN A 239 32.63 28.23 4.99
C GLN A 239 31.13 28.07 4.71
N GLY A 240 30.28 27.44 5.53
CA GLY A 240 30.25 27.14 6.96
C GLY A 240 28.77 27.22 7.37
N PHE A 241 28.39 26.55 8.47
CA PHE A 241 27.06 26.52 9.15
C PHE A 241 26.12 25.33 8.86
N GLY A 242 26.04 24.43 9.86
CA GLY A 242 24.80 24.26 10.62
C GLY A 242 23.92 23.05 10.31
N GLN A 243 24.36 21.83 10.60
CA GLN A 243 23.44 20.70 10.80
C GLN A 243 23.25 20.44 12.30
N MET A 244 22.08 20.84 12.82
CA MET A 244 21.56 20.36 14.10
C MET A 244 21.00 18.96 13.88
N ALA A 245 21.66 17.96 14.44
CA ALA A 245 21.11 16.63 14.65
C ALA A 245 20.07 16.69 15.78
N GLN A 246 18.85 16.22 15.53
CA GLN A 246 17.85 15.94 16.56
C GLN A 246 17.75 14.40 16.71
N PRO A 247 17.98 13.85 17.91
CA PRO A 247 17.86 12.42 18.17
C PRO A 247 16.40 12.00 18.41
N TYR A 248 16.01 10.85 17.85
CA TYR A 248 14.77 10.16 18.17
C TYR A 248 14.80 9.62 19.61
N PRO A 249 13.75 9.84 20.44
CA PRO A 249 13.64 9.19 21.72
C PRO A 249 13.03 7.78 21.58
N THR A 250 13.77 6.81 22.10
CA THR A 250 13.36 5.44 22.41
C THR A 250 12.57 5.38 23.73
N GLY A 251 11.46 4.63 23.74
CA GLY A 251 10.70 4.22 24.94
C GLY A 251 9.19 4.35 24.68
N ALA A 252 8.29 3.42 25.06
CA ALA A 252 8.40 2.22 25.87
C ALA A 252 7.21 1.29 25.55
N PHE A 253 7.45 -0.01 25.63
CA PHE A 253 6.40 -1.01 25.80
C PHE A 253 5.74 -0.84 27.18
N GLY A 254 4.42 -0.84 27.23
CA GLY A 254 3.65 -0.89 28.47
C GLY A 254 2.20 -1.26 28.14
N ALA A 255 1.88 -2.54 28.37
CA ALA A 255 0.52 -3.06 28.28
C ALA A 255 -0.35 -2.47 29.40
N GLU A 256 -1.57 -2.05 29.08
CA GLU A 256 -2.65 -1.99 30.07
C GLU A 256 -4.00 -2.20 29.38
N THR A 257 -4.52 -3.41 29.60
CA THR A 257 -5.91 -3.83 29.41
C THR A 257 -6.83 -3.10 30.39
N GLN A 258 -7.93 -2.52 29.90
CA GLN A 258 -9.13 -2.28 30.71
C GLN A 258 -10.39 -2.65 29.89
N PRO A 259 -11.30 -3.46 30.45
CA PRO A 259 -12.50 -3.94 29.77
C PRO A 259 -13.65 -2.92 29.86
N TYR A 260 -14.50 -2.91 28.83
CA TYR A 260 -15.77 -2.18 28.83
C TYR A 260 -16.71 -2.72 29.91
N SER A 261 -17.07 -1.85 30.86
CA SER A 261 -18.14 -2.05 31.83
C SER A 261 -19.50 -1.78 31.18
N THR A 262 -20.34 -2.81 31.11
CA THR A 262 -21.76 -2.69 30.78
C THR A 262 -22.51 -2.17 31.99
N GLY A 263 -23.00 -0.92 31.92
CA GLY A 263 -23.86 -0.33 32.93
C GLY A 263 -25.20 -1.04 33.04
N ALA A 264 -25.45 -1.59 34.22
CA ALA A 264 -26.78 -2.02 34.66
C ALA A 264 -27.63 -0.77 34.93
N PHE A 265 -28.77 -0.65 34.25
CA PHE A 265 -29.85 0.25 34.62
C PHE A 265 -30.93 -0.60 35.29
N ASP A 266 -30.98 -0.54 36.61
CA ASP A 266 -32.17 -0.92 37.37
C ASP A 266 -32.22 -0.11 38.66
N ALA A 267 -33.21 0.78 38.76
CA ALA A 267 -33.67 1.37 40.00
C ALA A 267 -35.09 1.91 39.80
N SER A 268 -36.03 1.03 40.09
CA SER A 268 -37.39 1.34 40.51
C SER A 268 -37.44 2.44 41.58
N THR A 269 -38.39 3.37 41.46
CA THR A 269 -39.27 3.68 42.60
C THR A 269 -40.64 4.17 42.13
N SER A 270 -41.65 3.50 42.66
CA SER A 270 -43.07 3.80 42.74
C SER A 270 -43.41 5.10 43.46
N GLY A 271 -44.57 5.69 43.15
CA GLY A 271 -45.24 6.70 43.98
C GLY A 271 -46.00 7.74 43.18
#